data_AF-A0A482WRE1-F1
#
_entry.id   AF-A0A482WRE1-F1
#
_cell.length_a   1.000
_cell.length_b   1.000
_cell.length_c   1.000
_cell.angle_alpha   90.00
_cell.angle_beta   90.00
_cell.angle_gamma   90.00
#
_symmetry.space_group_name_H-M   'P 1'
#
loop_
_entity.id
_entity.type
_entity.pdbx_description
1 polymer ?
#
loop_
_entity_poly.entity_id
_entity_poly.type
_entity_poly.pdbx_seq_one_letter_code
_entity_poly.pdbx_strand_id
1 'polypeptide(L)'
;RFIKRTCVAVKQINRQLIAVLQFVVSVVAGFAFGFLGVELIVGNLDVGFRLLLGVICALVIALAEIYFLAKKLAEDDFPPPPPLNAPASATAHKQHLD
;
A
#
# COMPACT_ATOMS: atom_id res chain seq x y z
N ARG A 1 13.24 -5.87 -6.71
CA ARG A 1 13.09 -7.13 -7.49
C ARG A 1 12.19 -8.18 -6.82
N PHE A 2 11.78 -8.04 -5.57
CA PHE A 2 10.73 -8.89 -4.95
C PHE A 2 9.31 -8.54 -5.43
N ILE A 3 9.15 -7.33 -6.00
CA ILE A 3 7.90 -6.72 -6.48
C ILE A 3 7.38 -7.31 -7.82
N LYS A 4 8.21 -8.05 -8.58
CA LYS A 4 7.80 -8.57 -9.90
C LYS A 4 7.03 -9.89 -9.85
N ARG A 5 7.00 -10.62 -8.72
CA ARG A 5 6.38 -11.96 -8.61
C ARG A 5 4.88 -11.96 -8.28
N THR A 6 4.32 -10.85 -7.81
CA THR A 6 2.88 -10.74 -7.50
C THR A 6 2.01 -10.36 -8.71
N CYS A 7 2.63 -10.04 -9.85
CA CYS A 7 1.98 -9.35 -10.97
C CYS A 7 0.97 -10.20 -11.79
N VAL A 8 0.86 -11.52 -11.60
CA VAL A 8 0.18 -12.37 -12.59
C VAL A 8 -1.22 -12.89 -12.19
N ALA A 9 -1.56 -13.09 -10.91
CA ALA A 9 -2.65 -14.05 -10.65
C ALA A 9 -4.07 -13.53 -10.40
N VAL A 10 -4.33 -12.32 -9.89
CA VAL A 10 -5.70 -12.04 -9.39
C VAL A 10 -6.20 -10.64 -9.73
N LYS A 11 -6.93 -10.58 -10.85
CA LYS A 11 -7.80 -9.51 -11.34
C LYS A 11 -8.33 -8.58 -10.22
N GLN A 12 -7.90 -7.33 -10.27
CA GLN A 12 -8.46 -6.05 -9.77
C GLN A 12 -9.28 -5.93 -8.45
N ILE A 13 -9.97 -6.94 -7.91
CA ILE A 13 -10.58 -6.90 -6.57
C ILE A 13 -9.51 -7.04 -5.47
N ASN A 14 -8.35 -7.64 -5.79
CA ASN A 14 -7.33 -7.97 -4.80
C ASN A 14 -6.40 -6.80 -4.42
N ARG A 15 -6.54 -5.61 -5.02
CA ARG A 15 -5.57 -4.51 -4.87
C ARG A 15 -5.52 -3.95 -3.45
N GLN A 16 -6.65 -3.92 -2.74
CA GLN A 16 -6.70 -3.52 -1.34
C GLN A 16 -6.09 -4.59 -0.43
N LEU A 17 -6.37 -5.88 -0.67
CA LEU A 17 -5.77 -6.98 0.10
C LEU A 17 -4.24 -7.06 -0.11
N ILE A 18 -3.77 -6.77 -1.32
CA ILE A 18 -2.34 -6.68 -1.65
C ILE A 18 -1.69 -5.51 -0.92
N ALA A 19 -2.38 -4.38 -0.79
CA ALA A 19 -1.86 -3.21 -0.08
C ALA A 19 -1.77 -3.45 1.44
N VAL A 20 -2.74 -4.17 2.03
CA VAL A 20 -2.67 -4.63 3.43
C VAL A 20 -1.51 -5.61 3.64
N LEU A 21 -1.32 -6.56 2.72
CA LEU A 21 -0.19 -7.49 2.80
C LEU A 21 1.16 -6.76 2.72
N GLN A 22 1.29 -5.79 1.82
CA GLN A 22 2.49 -4.95 1.67
C GLN A 22 2.78 -4.18 2.96
N PHE A 23 1.75 -3.62 3.59
CA PHE A 23 1.83 -2.96 4.88
C PHE A 23 2.37 -3.89 5.96
N VAL A 24 1.81 -5.10 6.10
CA VAL A 24 2.28 -6.07 7.11
C VAL A 24 3.73 -6.47 6.84
N VAL A 25 4.09 -6.72 5.59
CA VAL A 25 5.47 -7.08 5.20
C VAL A 25 6.44 -5.94 5.49
N SER A 26 6.08 -4.69 5.23
CA SER A 26 6.97 -3.54 5.50
C SER A 26 7.12 -3.26 6.99
N VAL A 27 6.06 -3.40 7.78
CA VAL A 27 6.11 -3.28 9.26
C VAL A 27 7.03 -4.36 9.86
N VAL A 28 6.86 -5.63 9.44
CA VAL A 28 7.70 -6.74 9.92
C VAL A 28 9.15 -6.55 9.48
N ALA A 29 9.40 -6.11 8.25
CA ALA A 29 10.74 -5.83 7.77
C ALA A 29 11.39 -4.66 8.52
N GLY A 30 10.64 -3.60 8.81
CA GLY A 30 11.11 -2.45 9.59
C GLY A 30 11.46 -2.81 11.03
N PHE A 31 10.61 -3.62 11.67
CA PHE A 31 10.87 -4.16 13.00
C PHE A 31 12.11 -5.07 13.00
N ALA A 32 12.18 -6.04 12.07
CA ALA A 32 13.32 -6.94 11.95
C ALA A 32 14.62 -6.18 11.66
N PHE A 33 14.58 -5.15 10.82
CA PHE A 33 15.72 -4.29 10.55
C PHE A 33 16.15 -3.50 11.81
N GLY A 34 15.22 -2.90 12.54
CA GLY A 34 15.54 -2.15 13.76
C GLY A 34 15.98 -3.02 14.94
N PHE A 35 15.56 -4.28 15.00
CA PHE A 35 15.96 -5.22 16.04
C PHE A 35 17.25 -5.98 15.68
N LEU A 36 17.25 -6.69 14.54
CA LEU A 36 18.37 -7.52 14.07
C LEU A 36 19.47 -6.72 13.37
N GLY A 37 19.12 -5.65 12.65
CA GLY A 37 20.11 -4.81 11.96
C GLY A 37 20.97 -4.00 12.93
N VAL A 38 20.37 -3.54 14.03
CA VAL A 38 21.10 -2.82 15.08
C VAL A 38 22.02 -3.76 15.87
N GLU A 39 21.60 -5.00 16.10
CA GLU A 39 22.45 -6.07 16.63
C GLU A 39 23.71 -6.27 15.81
N LEU A 40 23.57 -6.34 14.48
CA LEU A 40 24.67 -6.57 13.56
C LEU A 40 25.65 -5.38 13.45
N ILE A 41 25.17 -4.14 13.65
CA ILE A 41 25.99 -2.93 13.49
C ILE A 41 26.65 -2.51 14.81
N VAL A 42 25.91 -2.50 15.92
CA VAL A 42 26.37 -1.93 17.20
C VAL A 42 26.87 -3.00 18.17
N GLY A 43 26.49 -4.27 17.98
CA GLY A 43 26.92 -5.37 18.86
C GLY A 43 26.07 -5.47 20.12
N ASN A 44 26.72 -5.64 21.28
CA ASN A 44 26.11 -5.95 22.59
C ASN A 44 25.34 -4.75 23.17
N LEU A 45 24.21 -4.42 22.55
CA LEU A 45 23.19 -3.54 23.11
C LEU A 45 22.18 -4.35 23.90
N ASP A 46 21.68 -3.74 24.97
CA ASP A 46 20.61 -4.33 25.78
C ASP A 46 19.38 -4.63 24.91
N VAL A 47 18.77 -5.79 25.16
CA VAL A 47 17.59 -6.25 24.40
C VAL A 47 16.46 -5.22 24.46
N GLY A 48 16.33 -4.49 25.57
CA GLY A 48 15.35 -3.42 25.73
C GLY A 48 15.55 -2.28 24.73
N PHE A 49 16.79 -1.85 24.48
CA PHE A 49 17.09 -0.79 23.52
C PHE A 49 16.84 -1.23 22.07
N ARG A 50 17.22 -2.47 21.73
CA ARG A 50 16.95 -3.03 20.39
C ARG A 50 15.47 -3.18 20.12
N LEU A 51 14.72 -3.65 21.11
CA LEU A 51 13.28 -3.78 21.01
C LEU A 51 12.62 -2.40 20.84
N LEU A 52 13.04 -1.42 21.64
CA LEU A 52 12.54 -0.05 21.55
C LEU A 52 12.81 0.56 20.17
N LEU A 53 14.04 0.45 19.65
CA LEU A 53 14.40 1.00 18.34
C LEU A 53 13.65 0.30 17.20
N GLY A 54 13.53 -1.03 17.26
CA GLY A 54 12.74 -1.82 16.32
C GLY A 54 11.28 -1.38 16.27
N VAL A 55 10.66 -1.16 17.43
CA VAL A 55 9.27 -0.68 17.54
C VAL A 55 9.13 0.75 16.99
N ILE A 56 10.05 1.66 17.33
CA ILE A 56 10.00 3.05 16.81
C ILE A 56 10.10 3.06 15.28
N CYS A 57 11.04 2.31 14.70
CA CYS A 57 11.16 2.21 13.24
C CYS A 57 9.91 1.60 12.59
N ALA A 58 9.35 0.55 13.19
CA ALA A 58 8.13 -0.10 12.70
C ALA A 58 6.93 0.87 12.73
N LEU A 59 6.80 1.69 13.78
CA LEU A 59 5.75 2.69 13.90
C LEU A 59 5.86 3.78 12.83
N VAL A 60 7.07 4.27 12.54
CA VAL A 60 7.28 5.28 11.47
C VAL A 60 6.86 4.72 10.10
N ILE A 61 7.27 3.48 9.78
CA ILE A 61 6.89 2.81 8.53
C ILE A 61 5.39 2.57 8.48
N ALA A 62 4.79 2.11 9.59
CA ALA A 62 3.35 1.86 9.68
C ALA A 62 2.54 3.14 9.40
N LEU A 63 2.95 4.27 9.97
CA LEU A 63 2.29 5.56 9.75
C LEU A 63 2.39 6.00 8.29
N ALA A 64 3.56 5.84 7.65
CA ALA A 64 3.75 6.18 6.25
C ALA A 64 2.87 5.31 5.32
N GLU A 65 2.81 4.00 5.58
CA GLU A 65 2.03 3.05 4.78
C GLU A 65 0.53 3.24 5.00
N ILE A 66 0.05 3.44 6.24
CA ILE A 66 -1.38 3.69 6.53
C ILE A 66 -1.85 5.00 5.90
N TYR A 67 -1.03 6.06 5.91
CA TYR A 67 -1.37 7.32 5.24
C TYR A 67 -1.57 7.12 3.74
N PHE A 68 -0.67 6.37 3.09
CA PHE A 68 -0.74 6.09 1.67
C PHE A 68 -1.91 5.15 1.32
N LEU A 69 -2.18 4.16 2.18
CA LEU A 69 -3.31 3.25 2.06
C LEU A 69 -4.64 4.02 2.09
N ALA A 70 -4.82 4.88 3.10
CA ALA A 70 -6.03 5.69 3.26
C ALA A 70 -6.25 6.65 2.08
N LYS A 71 -5.19 7.30 1.60
CA LYS A 71 -5.27 8.20 0.44
C LYS A 71 -5.65 7.46 -0.85
N LYS A 72 -5.09 6.26 -1.07
CA LYS A 72 -5.42 5.42 -2.24
C LYS A 72 -6.87 4.92 -2.21
N LEU A 73 -7.39 4.59 -1.03
CA LEU A 73 -8.80 4.25 -0.84
C LEU A 73 -9.70 5.43 -1.20
N ALA A 74 -9.36 6.64 -0.76
CA ALA A 74 -10.16 7.84 -1.02
C ALA A 74 -10.15 8.28 -2.50
N GLU A 75 -9.07 8.04 -3.24
CA GLU A 75 -8.97 8.39 -4.68
C GLU A 75 -9.67 7.37 -5.61
N ASP A 76 -9.80 6.10 -5.23
CA ASP A 76 -10.46 5.07 -6.06
C ASP A 76 -12.01 5.27 -6.14
N ASP A 77 -12.62 6.11 -5.28
CA ASP A 77 -14.05 6.44 -5.28
C ASP A 77 -14.47 7.59 -6.23
N PHE A 78 -13.53 8.37 -6.79
CA PHE A 78 -13.84 9.49 -7.69
C PHE A 78 -13.30 9.25 -9.12
N PRO A 79 -14.15 8.90 -10.10
CA PRO A 79 -13.69 8.80 -11.48
C PRO A 79 -13.25 10.18 -11.99
N PRO A 80 -12.15 10.27 -12.76
CA PRO A 80 -11.74 11.54 -13.35
C PRO A 80 -12.89 12.11 -14.18
N PRO A 81 -13.15 13.44 -14.12
CA PRO A 81 -14.17 14.05 -14.97
C PRO A 81 -13.85 13.71 -16.43
N PRO A 82 -14.86 13.34 -17.24
CA PRO A 82 -14.63 12.97 -18.62
C PRO A 82 -13.88 14.09 -19.34
N PRO A 83 -12.97 13.75 -20.27
CA PRO A 83 -12.22 14.75 -21.02
C PRO A 83 -13.19 15.75 -21.65
N LEU A 84 -13.03 17.04 -21.33
CA LEU A 84 -13.88 18.17 -21.75
C LEU A 84 -14.00 18.32 -23.28
N ASN A 85 -13.23 17.53 -24.03
CA ASN A 85 -13.10 17.46 -25.48
C ASN A 85 -13.72 16.19 -26.09
N ALA A 86 -14.47 15.38 -25.34
CA ALA A 86 -15.35 14.37 -25.92
C ALA A 86 -16.57 15.06 -26.55
N PRO A 87 -16.89 14.82 -27.84
CA PRO A 87 -18.07 15.40 -28.47
C PRO A 87 -19.32 14.88 -27.77
N ALA A 88 -20.20 15.80 -27.36
CA ALA A 88 -21.49 15.55 -26.74
C ALA A 88 -22.40 14.69 -27.64
N SER A 89 -22.25 13.36 -27.61
CA SER A 89 -23.08 12.44 -28.40
C SER A 89 -23.00 10.99 -27.89
N ALA A 90 -23.24 10.77 -26.59
CA ALA A 90 -23.47 9.40 -26.10
C ALA A 90 -24.53 9.33 -24.99
N THR A 91 -25.44 10.31 -24.94
CA THR A 91 -26.66 10.20 -24.15
C THR A 91 -27.84 10.18 -25.12
N ALA A 92 -28.61 9.08 -25.07
CA ALA A 92 -29.91 8.87 -25.69
C ALA A 92 -29.95 8.41 -27.17
N HIS A 93 -29.89 7.08 -27.38
CA HIS A 93 -30.77 6.45 -28.38
C HIS A 93 -31.19 5.03 -27.97
N LYS A 94 -32.31 4.97 -27.23
CA LYS A 94 -33.33 3.91 -27.17
C LYS A 94 -32.89 2.44 -27.35
N GLN A 95 -32.75 1.74 -26.22
CA GLN A 95 -33.47 0.47 -26.07
C GLN A 95 -34.98 0.78 -26.05
N HIS A 96 -35.79 -0.10 -26.66
CA HIS A 96 -37.26 -0.18 -26.66
C HIS A 96 -37.98 0.32 -27.94
N LEU A 97 -38.41 -0.69 -28.72
CA LEU A 97 -39.53 -0.76 -29.68
C LEU A 97 -39.26 -0.37 -31.15
N ASP A 98 -38.81 -1.34 -31.95
CA ASP A 98 -39.49 -1.99 -33.10
C ASP A 98 -38.54 -3.01 -33.77
#